data_AF-A0A2E1J252-F1
#
_entry.id   AF-A0A2E1J252-F1
#
_cell.length_a   1.000
_cell.length_b   1.000
_cell.length_c   1.000
_cell.angle_alpha   90.00
_cell.angle_beta   90.00
_cell.angle_gamma   90.00
#
_symmetry.space_group_name_H-M   'P 1'
#
loop_
_entity.id
_entity.type
_entity.pdbx_description
1 polymer ?
#
loop_
_entity_poly.entity_id
_entity_poly.type
_entity_poly.pdbx_seq_one_letter_code
_entity_poly.pdbx_strand_id
1 'polypeptide(L)'
;LIKSLEIDNDPETAFKIGRFAFEEEDWSLAYKYLSKAKSLDYKKNPGRLDLLMGICKYETNDYKLASELFNNALKFEGTKISAEGWLAYIKELQAS
;
A
#
# COMPACT_ATOMS: atom_id res chain seq x y z
N LEU A 1 20.73 21.44 10.12
CA LEU A 1 19.71 21.50 9.06
C LEU A 1 19.85 20.41 8.00
N ILE A 2 21.06 20.06 7.52
CA ILE A 2 21.24 19.14 6.38
C ILE A 2 20.82 17.68 6.70
N LYS A 3 20.98 17.20 7.94
CA LYS A 3 20.54 15.84 8.35
C LYS A 3 19.01 15.63 8.38
N SER A 4 18.21 16.68 8.36
CA SER A 4 16.73 16.56 8.39
C SER A 4 16.13 16.19 7.05
N LEU A 5 16.78 16.56 5.94
CA LEU A 5 16.28 16.35 4.58
C LEU A 5 16.60 14.93 4.04
N GLU A 6 17.57 14.25 4.64
CA GLU A 6 17.91 12.85 4.31
C GLU A 6 16.92 11.85 4.93
N ILE A 7 16.28 12.21 6.06
CA ILE A 7 15.26 11.39 6.73
C ILE A 7 14.00 11.25 5.86
N ASP A 8 13.68 12.27 5.05
CA ASP A 8 12.53 12.29 4.14
C ASP A 8 12.72 11.47 2.84
N ASN A 9 13.94 10.96 2.58
CA ASN A 9 14.26 10.22 1.36
C ASN A 9 14.71 8.77 1.60
N ASP A 10 14.52 8.24 2.80
CA ASP A 10 14.72 6.82 3.09
C ASP A 10 13.43 6.01 2.82
N PRO A 11 13.46 4.96 1.95
CA PRO A 11 12.28 4.16 1.64
C PRO A 11 11.65 3.51 2.88
N GLU A 12 12.44 3.17 3.90
CA GLU A 12 11.93 2.52 5.10
C GLU A 12 11.25 3.48 6.06
N THR A 13 11.79 4.69 6.19
CA THR A 13 11.15 5.79 6.92
C THR A 13 9.82 6.15 6.27
N ALA A 14 9.78 6.30 4.95
CA ALA A 14 8.53 6.51 4.22
C ALA A 14 7.52 5.36 4.46
N PHE A 15 7.98 4.10 4.42
CA PHE A 15 7.12 2.95 4.70
C PHE A 15 6.56 2.96 6.13
N LYS A 16 7.38 3.33 7.12
CA LYS A 16 6.95 3.43 8.53
C LYS A 16 5.91 4.53 8.73
N ILE A 17 6.11 5.71 8.16
CA ILE A 17 5.13 6.80 8.23
C ILE A 17 3.82 6.36 7.57
N GLY A 18 3.90 5.76 6.38
CA GLY A 18 2.72 5.24 5.69
C GLY A 18 1.97 4.18 6.49
N ARG A 19 2.70 3.33 7.23
CA ARG A 19 2.11 2.36 8.15
C ARG A 19 1.42 2.98 9.36
N PHE A 20 2.01 3.99 9.99
CA PHE A 20 1.34 4.67 11.11
C PHE A 20 0.07 5.36 10.64
N ALA A 21 0.12 6.07 9.51
CA ALA A 21 -1.08 6.67 8.92
C ALA A 21 -2.13 5.61 8.55
N PHE A 22 -1.71 4.42 8.11
CA PHE A 22 -2.61 3.29 7.83
C PHE A 22 -3.30 2.79 9.11
N GLU A 23 -2.56 2.68 10.21
CA GLU A 23 -3.09 2.25 11.52
C GLU A 23 -4.08 3.29 12.09
N GLU A 24 -3.91 4.57 11.76
CA GLU A 24 -4.83 5.67 12.10
C GLU A 24 -5.97 5.88 11.09
N GLU A 25 -6.09 4.98 10.09
CA GLU A 25 -7.09 5.05 9.01
C GLU A 25 -7.04 6.35 8.16
N ASP A 26 -5.92 7.08 8.20
CA ASP A 26 -5.66 8.18 7.25
C ASP A 26 -5.19 7.60 5.92
N TRP A 27 -6.15 7.07 5.14
CA TRP A 27 -5.90 6.37 3.89
C TRP A 27 -5.17 7.21 2.85
N SER A 28 -5.41 8.52 2.84
CA SER A 28 -4.76 9.44 1.90
C SER A 28 -3.29 9.63 2.26
N LEU A 29 -2.98 9.87 3.54
CA LEU A 29 -1.61 10.03 4.02
C LEU A 29 -0.84 8.71 3.95
N ALA A 30 -1.48 7.61 4.33
CA ALA A 30 -0.94 6.25 4.22
C ALA A 30 -0.50 5.97 2.78
N TYR A 31 -1.41 6.14 1.81
CA TYR A 31 -1.10 5.91 0.40
C TYR A 31 0.03 6.82 -0.09
N LYS A 32 0.03 8.11 0.29
CA LYS A 32 1.08 9.07 -0.08
C LYS A 32 2.47 8.56 0.32
N TYR A 33 2.64 8.14 1.57
CA TYR A 33 3.94 7.73 2.08
C TYR A 33 4.33 6.30 1.65
N LEU A 34 3.37 5.38 1.52
CA LEU A 34 3.62 4.07 0.95
C LEU A 34 4.04 4.19 -0.53
N SER A 35 3.38 5.02 -1.32
CA SER A 35 3.77 5.30 -2.71
C SER A 35 5.15 5.96 -2.80
N LYS A 36 5.48 6.87 -1.86
CA LYS A 36 6.85 7.41 -1.74
C LYS A 36 7.86 6.31 -1.45
N ALA A 37 7.59 5.39 -0.51
CA ALA A 37 8.45 4.24 -0.24
C ALA A 37 8.66 3.37 -1.49
N LYS A 38 7.60 3.14 -2.27
CA LYS A 38 7.66 2.41 -3.55
C LYS A 38 8.55 3.14 -4.56
N SER A 39 8.40 4.45 -4.69
CA SER A 39 9.20 5.28 -5.61
C SER A 39 10.69 5.34 -5.23
N LEU A 40 11.00 5.13 -3.95
CA LEU A 40 12.34 5.04 -3.39
C LEU A 40 12.89 3.60 -3.39
N ASP A 41 12.27 2.68 -4.13
CA ASP A 41 12.72 1.30 -4.30
C ASP A 41 12.77 0.50 -2.97
N TYR A 42 11.71 0.57 -2.15
CA TYR A 42 11.59 -0.25 -0.94
C TYR A 42 11.53 -1.76 -1.26
N LYS A 43 12.55 -2.51 -0.81
CA LYS A 43 12.70 -3.96 -1.13
C LYS A 43 12.40 -4.93 0.00
N LYS A 44 12.25 -4.48 1.25
CA LYS A 44 12.15 -5.40 2.40
C LYS A 44 10.89 -6.26 2.34
N ASN A 45 9.74 -5.65 2.02
CA ASN A 45 8.46 -6.35 1.96
C ASN A 45 7.58 -5.79 0.81
N PRO A 46 7.97 -5.99 -0.47
CA PRO A 46 7.28 -5.40 -1.62
C PRO A 46 5.81 -5.83 -1.72
N GLY A 47 5.49 -7.12 -1.46
CA GLY A 47 4.11 -7.58 -1.45
C GLY A 47 3.25 -6.91 -0.37
N ARG A 48 3.80 -6.71 0.84
CA ARG A 48 3.09 -6.01 1.93
C ARG A 48 2.87 -4.53 1.59
N LEU A 49 3.86 -3.90 0.96
CA LEU A 49 3.72 -2.52 0.49
C LEU A 49 2.56 -2.38 -0.50
N ASP A 50 2.52 -3.25 -1.52
CA ASP A 50 1.42 -3.25 -2.49
C ASP A 50 0.07 -3.57 -1.86
N LEU A 51 0.01 -4.52 -0.91
CA LEU A 51 -1.20 -4.87 -0.20
C LEU A 51 -1.77 -3.66 0.57
N LEU A 52 -0.94 -2.97 1.36
CA LEU A 52 -1.38 -1.80 2.14
C LEU A 52 -1.83 -0.65 1.23
N MET A 53 -1.10 -0.40 0.15
CA MET A 53 -1.51 0.60 -0.85
C MET A 53 -2.86 0.24 -1.49
N GLY A 54 -3.09 -1.04 -1.77
CA GLY A 54 -4.35 -1.54 -2.32
C GLY A 54 -5.52 -1.29 -1.37
N ILE A 55 -5.35 -1.58 -0.07
CA ILE A 55 -6.37 -1.31 0.95
C ILE A 55 -6.68 0.19 1.03
N CYS A 56 -5.66 1.07 1.06
CA CYS A 56 -5.90 2.52 1.06
C CYS A 56 -6.74 2.97 -0.14
N LYS A 57 -6.51 2.35 -1.32
CA LYS A 57 -7.25 2.68 -2.54
C LYS A 57 -8.66 2.11 -2.54
N TYR A 58 -8.84 0.93 -1.96
CA TYR A 58 -10.17 0.39 -1.71
C TYR A 58 -10.99 1.31 -0.79
N GLU A 59 -10.43 1.72 0.35
CA GLU A 59 -11.10 2.60 1.32
C GLU A 59 -11.41 4.00 0.78
N THR A 60 -10.67 4.42 -0.26
CA THR A 60 -10.93 5.68 -0.98
C THR A 60 -11.73 5.48 -2.27
N ASN A 61 -12.37 4.32 -2.44
CA ASN A 61 -13.24 3.94 -3.56
C ASN A 61 -12.58 3.89 -4.95
N ASP A 62 -11.25 3.87 -5.01
CA ASP A 62 -10.47 3.67 -6.23
C ASP A 62 -10.23 2.16 -6.45
N TYR A 63 -11.32 1.44 -6.71
CA TYR A 63 -11.30 -0.03 -6.83
C TYR A 63 -10.45 -0.54 -7.99
N LYS A 64 -10.29 0.28 -9.04
CA LYS A 64 -9.44 -0.06 -10.18
C LYS A 64 -7.98 -0.14 -9.74
N LEU A 65 -7.47 0.92 -9.13
CA LEU A 65 -6.09 0.94 -8.66
C LEU A 65 -5.87 -0.03 -7.49
N ALA A 66 -6.87 -0.19 -6.63
CA ALA A 66 -6.83 -1.20 -5.57
C ALA A 66 -6.62 -2.60 -6.14
N SER A 67 -7.39 -2.99 -7.16
CA SER A 67 -7.26 -4.28 -7.83
C SER A 67 -5.88 -4.46 -8.49
N GLU A 68 -5.35 -3.43 -9.15
CA GLU A 68 -3.99 -3.48 -9.72
C GLU A 68 -2.91 -3.73 -8.65
N LEU A 69 -3.04 -3.07 -7.49
CA LEU A 69 -2.13 -3.24 -6.37
C LEU A 69 -2.25 -4.61 -5.71
N PHE A 70 -3.48 -5.12 -5.52
CA PHE A 70 -3.68 -6.47 -5.02
C PHE A 70 -3.11 -7.53 -5.97
N ASN A 71 -3.28 -7.36 -7.29
CA ASN A 71 -2.65 -8.25 -8.28
C ASN A 71 -1.12 -8.23 -8.22
N ASN A 72 -0.49 -7.11 -7.85
CA ASN A 72 0.94 -7.09 -7.57
C ASN A 72 1.28 -7.85 -6.27
N ALA A 73 0.49 -7.67 -5.22
CA ALA A 73 0.65 -8.37 -3.95
C ALA A 73 0.45 -9.90 -4.08
N LEU A 74 -0.33 -10.39 -5.05
CA LEU A 74 -0.49 -11.82 -5.34
C LEU A 74 0.81 -12.54 -5.71
N LYS A 75 1.80 -11.81 -6.23
CA LYS A 75 3.08 -12.36 -6.67
C LYS A 75 3.97 -12.80 -5.50
N PHE A 76 3.55 -12.54 -4.26
CA PHE A 76 4.29 -12.83 -3.04
C PHE A 76 3.50 -13.76 -2.13
N GLU A 77 4.07 -14.92 -1.80
CA GLU A 77 3.43 -15.94 -0.97
C GLU A 77 2.87 -15.39 0.35
N GLY A 78 3.60 -14.47 1.00
CA GLY A 78 3.20 -13.87 2.28
C GLY A 78 1.99 -12.92 2.21
N THR A 79 1.56 -12.51 1.02
CA THR A 79 0.40 -11.61 0.83
C THR A 79 -0.67 -12.18 -0.09
N LYS A 80 -0.42 -13.35 -0.68
CA LYS A 80 -1.30 -13.97 -1.67
C LYS A 80 -2.72 -14.16 -1.16
N ILE A 81 -2.89 -14.86 -0.03
CA ILE A 81 -4.22 -15.15 0.54
C ILE A 81 -5.00 -13.86 0.84
N SER A 82 -4.34 -12.85 1.43
CA SER A 82 -4.99 -11.56 1.72
C SER A 82 -5.40 -10.83 0.45
N ALA A 83 -4.53 -10.80 -0.57
CA ALA A 83 -4.83 -10.16 -1.84
C ALA A 83 -5.96 -10.87 -2.62
N GLU A 84 -6.02 -12.21 -2.58
CA GLU A 84 -7.13 -12.99 -3.14
C GLU A 84 -8.46 -12.61 -2.50
N GLY A 85 -8.50 -12.49 -1.16
CA GLY A 85 -9.69 -12.06 -0.43
C GLY A 85 -10.18 -10.67 -0.86
N TRP A 86 -9.28 -9.69 -0.92
CA TRP A 86 -9.65 -8.33 -1.34
C TRP A 86 -10.15 -8.26 -2.79
N LEU A 87 -9.53 -9.01 -3.70
CA LEU A 87 -9.98 -9.08 -5.09
C LEU A 87 -11.37 -9.72 -5.20
N ALA A 88 -11.66 -10.73 -4.38
CA ALA A 88 -13.00 -11.33 -4.31
C ALA A 88 -14.04 -10.30 -3.82
N TYR A 89 -13.75 -9.56 -2.75
CA TYR A 89 -14.64 -8.51 -2.25
C TYR A 89 -14.94 -7.43 -3.30
N ILE A 90 -13.92 -6.91 -3.99
CA ILE A 90 -14.13 -5.91 -5.06
C ILE A 90 -15.01 -6.48 -6.17
N LYS A 91 -14.79 -7.74 -6.56
CA LYS A 91 -15.57 -8.40 -7.61
C LYS A 91 -17.04 -8.54 -7.22
N GLU A 92 -17.33 -8.90 -5.97
CA GLU A 92 -18.71 -9.03 -5.46
C GLU A 92 -19.43 -7.67 -5.44
N LEU A 93 -18.75 -6.60 -5.03
CA LEU A 93 -19.29 -5.24 -5.04
C LEU A 93 -19.67 -4.77 -6.46
N GLN A 94 -18.90 -5.14 -7.47
CA GLN A 94 -19.16 -4.76 -8.87
C GLN A 94 -20.26 -5.61 -9.54
N ALA A 95 -20.58 -6.78 -8.97
CA ALA A 95 -21.63 -7.66 -9.47
C ALA A 95 -23.01 -7.37 -8.86
N SER A 96 -23.07 -6.48 -7.85
CA SER A 96 -24.27 -6.05 -7.15
C SER A 96 -24.85 -4.77 -7.77
#